data_AF-A0A815EV62-F1
#
_entry.id   AF-A0A815EV62-F1
#
_cell.length_a   1.000
_cell.length_b   1.000
_cell.length_c   1.000
_cell.angle_alpha   90.00
_cell.angle_beta   90.00
_cell.angle_gamma   90.00
#
_symmetry.space_group_name_H-M   'P 1'
#
loop_
_entity.id
_entity.type
_entity.pdbx_description
1 polymer ?
#
loop_
_entity_poly.entity_id
_entity_poly.type
_entity_poly.pdbx_seq_one_letter_code
_entity_poly.pdbx_strand_id
1 'polypeptide(L)'
;MVEVSFSKVHDRHLEISKLVGRGTLNALLDNKGLLAQRNGNNIIRVYITFRAPENWITESGVDFNQTERARTHFLQLFSDWDEKLLDFVHLCDDNFIPRLLYVLPDDHQWETKPGVTLLGDAAHLMSPFAGEGVNLAMLDATELALAITGSGERTKAIHEYEQKMFSRASEFARESASNLDLFISEGNSAGNVANLFKMMMAGGPPDDATASAVE
;
A
#
# COMPACT_ATOMS: atom_id res chain seq x y z
N MET A 1 3.11 2.50 -8.62
CA MET A 1 3.72 1.16 -8.47
C MET A 1 3.65 0.43 -9.80
N VAL A 2 4.55 -0.53 -10.04
CA VAL A 2 4.46 -1.48 -11.15
C VAL A 2 4.59 -2.88 -10.58
N GLU A 3 3.60 -3.71 -10.86
CA GLU A 3 3.51 -5.08 -10.40
C GLU A 3 4.18 -6.00 -11.41
N VAL A 4 5.06 -6.86 -10.92
CA VAL A 4 5.62 -8.00 -11.65
C VAL A 4 5.43 -9.27 -10.81
N SER A 5 5.55 -10.43 -11.44
CA SER A 5 5.35 -11.70 -10.74
C SER A 5 6.36 -12.76 -11.13
N PHE A 6 6.52 -13.72 -10.24
CA PHE A 6 7.22 -14.97 -10.48
C PHE A 6 6.24 -16.10 -10.25
N SER A 7 5.99 -16.90 -11.28
CA SER A 7 5.18 -18.11 -11.19
C SER A 7 6.05 -19.36 -11.08
N LYS A 8 5.51 -20.42 -10.45
CA LYS A 8 6.24 -21.68 -10.25
C LYS A 8 7.61 -21.46 -9.59
N VAL A 9 7.66 -20.59 -8.57
CA VAL A 9 8.90 -20.08 -7.98
C VAL A 9 9.83 -21.19 -7.50
N HIS A 10 9.30 -22.23 -6.86
CA HIS A 10 10.13 -23.38 -6.41
C HIS A 10 10.80 -24.15 -7.55
N ASP A 11 10.25 -24.10 -8.76
CA ASP A 11 10.74 -24.87 -9.92
C ASP A 11 11.66 -24.04 -10.81
N ARG A 12 11.37 -22.74 -10.96
CA ARG A 12 12.02 -21.86 -11.94
C ARG A 12 12.90 -20.77 -11.33
N HIS A 13 12.65 -20.39 -10.07
CA HIS A 13 13.25 -19.20 -9.46
C HIS A 13 13.69 -19.47 -8.01
N LEU A 14 14.51 -20.53 -7.82
CA LEU A 14 14.93 -20.97 -6.50
C LEU A 14 15.68 -19.90 -5.70
N GLU A 15 16.50 -19.08 -6.35
CA GLU A 15 17.25 -18.02 -5.66
C GLU A 15 16.33 -16.87 -5.21
N ILE A 16 15.38 -16.45 -6.05
CA ILE A 16 14.30 -15.51 -5.67
C ILE A 16 13.47 -16.09 -4.52
N SER A 17 13.14 -17.39 -4.59
CA SER A 17 12.41 -18.10 -3.55
C SER A 17 13.11 -18.01 -2.19
N LYS A 18 14.43 -18.23 -2.16
CA LYS A 18 15.26 -18.18 -0.95
C LYS A 18 15.41 -16.75 -0.44
N LEU A 19 15.62 -15.79 -1.34
CA LEU A 19 15.81 -14.38 -1.00
C LEU A 19 14.58 -13.80 -0.30
N VAL A 20 13.38 -14.03 -0.84
CA VAL A 20 12.11 -13.56 -0.24
C VAL A 20 11.72 -14.37 1.01
N GLY A 21 12.15 -15.63 1.08
CA GLY A 21 11.80 -16.52 2.19
C GLY A 21 10.31 -16.87 2.17
N ARG A 22 9.68 -16.89 3.35
CA ARG A 22 8.28 -17.37 3.54
C ARG A 22 7.23 -16.26 3.64
N GLY A 23 7.63 -14.99 3.57
CA GLY A 23 6.74 -13.85 3.80
C GLY A 23 7.03 -12.72 2.83
N THR A 24 7.32 -11.55 3.38
CA THR A 24 7.58 -10.33 2.63
C THR A 24 9.03 -9.89 2.81
N LEU A 25 9.64 -9.42 1.73
CA LEU A 25 10.91 -8.70 1.72
C LEU A 25 10.66 -7.29 1.18
N ASN A 26 11.18 -6.29 1.88
CA ASN A 26 11.17 -4.90 1.41
C ASN A 26 12.62 -4.43 1.28
N ALA A 27 13.03 -4.08 0.06
CA ALA A 27 14.26 -3.33 -0.18
C ALA A 27 13.87 -1.89 -0.50
N LEU A 28 14.36 -0.93 0.27
CA LEU A 28 13.88 0.46 0.28
C LEU A 28 15.08 1.42 0.32
N LEU A 29 15.13 2.35 -0.62
CA LEU A 29 16.15 3.39 -0.65
C LEU A 29 15.66 4.56 -1.49
N ASP A 30 15.82 5.77 -0.97
CA ASP A 30 15.72 7.03 -1.70
C ASP A 30 14.54 7.12 -2.70
N ASN A 31 13.33 7.23 -2.17
CA ASN A 31 12.07 7.29 -2.91
C ASN A 31 11.79 6.09 -3.81
N LYS A 32 12.52 4.98 -3.65
CA LYS A 32 12.38 3.74 -4.44
C LYS A 32 12.26 2.52 -3.53
N GLY A 33 11.59 1.49 -4.02
CA GLY A 33 11.33 0.25 -3.29
C GLY A 33 11.07 -0.94 -4.20
N LEU A 34 11.59 -2.10 -3.79
CA LEU A 34 11.19 -3.42 -4.30
C LEU A 34 10.52 -4.18 -3.16
N LEU A 35 9.20 -4.30 -3.24
CA LEU A 35 8.38 -4.93 -2.21
C LEU A 35 7.94 -6.31 -2.73
N ALA A 36 8.60 -7.36 -2.28
CA ALA A 36 8.37 -8.73 -2.72
C ALA A 36 7.58 -9.50 -1.67
N GLN A 37 6.45 -10.08 -2.05
CA GLN A 37 5.60 -10.89 -1.18
C GLN A 37 5.44 -12.29 -1.77
N ARG A 38 5.66 -13.31 -0.93
CA ARG A 38 5.24 -14.68 -1.25
C ARG A 38 3.73 -14.83 -1.04
N ASN A 39 3.05 -15.24 -2.10
CA ASN A 39 1.62 -15.50 -2.10
C ASN A 39 1.36 -17.02 -2.20
N GLY A 40 0.08 -17.41 -2.11
CA GLY A 40 -0.35 -18.78 -2.40
C GLY A 40 -0.01 -19.21 -3.83
N ASN A 41 -0.20 -20.50 -4.12
CA ASN A 41 -0.06 -21.09 -5.46
C ASN A 41 1.35 -20.99 -6.08
N ASN A 42 2.41 -20.99 -5.25
CA ASN A 42 3.80 -20.93 -5.72
C ASN A 42 4.09 -19.69 -6.58
N ILE A 43 3.59 -18.53 -6.10
CA ILE A 43 3.76 -17.21 -6.74
C ILE A 43 4.46 -16.27 -5.75
N ILE A 44 5.39 -15.46 -6.28
CA ILE A 44 5.86 -14.24 -5.60
C ILE A 44 5.39 -13.06 -6.44
N ARG A 45 4.75 -12.07 -5.80
CA ARG A 45 4.47 -10.77 -6.42
C ARG A 45 5.53 -9.79 -5.96
N VAL A 46 6.03 -8.98 -6.87
CA VAL A 46 6.95 -7.88 -6.56
C VAL A 46 6.34 -6.58 -7.05
N TYR A 47 6.36 -5.58 -6.19
CA TYR A 47 5.95 -4.24 -6.55
C TYR A 47 7.17 -3.33 -6.64
N ILE A 48 7.49 -2.92 -7.86
CA ILE A 48 8.44 -1.86 -8.15
C ILE A 48 7.75 -0.54 -7.80
N THR A 49 8.23 0.11 -6.76
CA THR A 49 7.59 1.30 -6.18
C THR A 49 8.56 2.45 -6.19
N PHE A 50 8.11 3.63 -6.60
CA PHE A 50 8.91 4.84 -6.55
C PHE A 50 8.01 6.08 -6.59
N ARG A 51 8.50 7.22 -6.11
CA ARG A 51 7.81 8.51 -6.29
C ARG A 51 8.01 9.02 -7.70
N ALA A 52 6.92 9.42 -8.34
CA ALA A 52 6.94 10.03 -9.66
C ALA A 52 5.71 10.93 -9.84
N PRO A 53 5.73 11.85 -10.81
CA PRO A 53 4.55 12.61 -11.23
C PRO A 53 3.38 11.68 -11.62
N GLU A 54 2.14 12.13 -11.43
CA GLU A 54 0.92 11.36 -11.75
C GLU A 54 0.88 10.88 -13.22
N ASN A 55 1.32 11.75 -14.13
CA ASN A 55 1.41 11.52 -15.57
C ASN A 55 2.64 10.68 -15.99
N TRP A 56 3.43 10.16 -15.06
CA TRP A 56 4.66 9.41 -15.37
C TRP A 56 4.40 8.20 -16.29
N ILE A 57 3.28 7.50 -16.14
CA ILE A 57 2.97 6.35 -17.02
C ILE A 57 2.89 6.79 -18.48
N THR A 58 2.27 7.95 -18.74
CA THR A 58 2.10 8.47 -20.10
C THR A 58 3.34 9.19 -20.62
N GLU A 59 4.17 9.75 -19.75
CA GLU A 59 5.32 10.58 -20.13
C GLU A 59 6.69 9.87 -20.08
N SER A 60 6.79 8.76 -19.35
CA SER A 60 8.05 8.01 -19.20
C SER A 60 8.54 7.36 -20.50
N GLY A 61 7.66 7.22 -21.50
CA GLY A 61 7.96 6.51 -22.75
C GLY A 61 8.06 4.98 -22.59
N VAL A 62 7.72 4.44 -21.41
CA VAL A 62 7.71 3.00 -21.17
C VAL A 62 6.50 2.37 -21.84
N ASP A 63 6.75 1.52 -22.85
CA ASP A 63 5.71 0.66 -23.42
C ASP A 63 5.58 -0.63 -22.59
N PHE A 64 4.58 -0.67 -21.72
CA PHE A 64 4.28 -1.83 -20.88
C PHE A 64 3.81 -3.07 -21.66
N ASN A 65 3.51 -2.93 -22.97
CA ASN A 65 3.26 -4.08 -23.85
C ASN A 65 4.57 -4.67 -24.43
N GLN A 66 5.70 -3.99 -24.23
CA GLN A 66 7.03 -4.44 -24.64
C GLN A 66 7.87 -4.75 -23.40
N THR A 67 7.66 -5.94 -22.84
CA THR A 67 8.27 -6.41 -21.59
C THR A 67 9.77 -6.11 -21.49
N GLU A 68 10.56 -6.41 -22.52
CA GLU A 68 12.01 -6.17 -22.48
C GLU A 68 12.41 -4.68 -22.42
N ARG A 69 11.59 -3.80 -23.01
CA ARG A 69 11.81 -2.35 -22.90
C ARG A 69 11.45 -1.84 -21.50
N ALA A 70 10.33 -2.30 -20.94
CA ALA A 70 9.96 -2.00 -19.56
C ALA A 70 11.03 -2.52 -18.57
N ARG A 71 11.50 -3.76 -18.77
CA ARG A 71 12.59 -4.37 -18.00
C ARG A 71 13.86 -3.52 -18.05
N THR A 72 14.30 -3.14 -19.25
CA THR A 72 15.48 -2.28 -19.44
C THR A 72 15.33 -0.94 -18.71
N HIS A 73 14.15 -0.31 -18.79
CA HIS A 73 13.88 0.95 -18.11
C HIS A 73 13.99 0.81 -16.58
N PHE A 74 13.37 -0.20 -15.99
CA PHE A 74 13.44 -0.40 -14.54
C PHE A 74 14.84 -0.81 -14.06
N LEU A 75 15.60 -1.57 -14.85
CA LEU A 75 17.01 -1.85 -14.54
C LEU A 75 17.87 -0.59 -14.54
N GLN A 76 17.59 0.37 -15.43
CA GLN A 76 18.26 1.67 -15.41
C GLN A 76 17.84 2.50 -14.19
N LEU A 77 16.55 2.51 -13.84
CA LEU A 77 16.03 3.25 -12.67
C LEU A 77 16.64 2.76 -11.33
N PHE A 78 17.04 1.49 -11.27
CA PHE A 78 17.61 0.84 -10.09
C PHE A 78 19.10 0.49 -10.28
N SER A 79 19.81 1.08 -11.25
CA SER A 79 21.16 0.67 -11.65
C SER A 79 22.22 0.72 -10.53
N ASP A 80 21.92 1.46 -9.45
CA ASP A 80 22.74 1.63 -8.26
C ASP A 80 22.49 0.54 -7.18
N TRP A 81 21.60 -0.43 -7.43
CA TRP A 81 21.21 -1.46 -6.47
C TRP A 81 22.02 -2.75 -6.64
N ASP A 82 22.07 -3.56 -5.58
CA ASP A 82 22.73 -4.88 -5.58
C ASP A 82 22.14 -5.81 -6.66
N GLU A 83 22.99 -6.56 -7.35
CA GLU A 83 22.60 -7.46 -8.45
C GLU A 83 21.50 -8.44 -8.04
N LYS A 84 21.51 -8.94 -6.79
CA LYS A 84 20.48 -9.88 -6.31
C LYS A 84 19.10 -9.22 -6.16
N LEU A 85 19.06 -7.91 -5.95
CA LEU A 85 17.80 -7.16 -5.94
C LEU A 85 17.34 -6.86 -7.36
N LEU A 86 18.28 -6.58 -8.28
CA LEU A 86 17.99 -6.41 -9.70
C LEU A 86 17.43 -7.69 -10.34
N ASP A 87 17.74 -8.87 -9.80
CA ASP A 87 17.12 -10.13 -10.22
C ASP A 87 15.59 -10.13 -10.12
N PHE A 88 14.99 -9.32 -9.23
CA PHE A 88 13.53 -9.15 -9.19
C PHE A 88 12.98 -8.55 -10.49
N VAL A 89 13.79 -7.78 -11.21
CA VAL A 89 13.44 -7.17 -12.50
C VAL A 89 13.98 -8.00 -13.65
N HIS A 90 15.18 -8.56 -13.56
CA HIS A 90 15.77 -9.38 -14.63
C HIS A 90 14.99 -10.68 -14.87
N LEU A 91 14.55 -11.34 -13.80
CA LEU A 91 14.07 -12.72 -13.86
C LEU A 91 12.55 -12.85 -13.73
N CYS A 92 11.82 -11.74 -13.55
CA CYS A 92 10.36 -11.80 -13.44
C CYS A 92 9.71 -12.30 -14.74
N ASP A 93 8.54 -12.92 -14.61
CA ASP A 93 7.70 -13.31 -15.74
C ASP A 93 7.38 -12.09 -16.63
N ASP A 94 6.93 -12.35 -17.85
CA ASP A 94 6.84 -11.33 -18.91
C ASP A 94 5.64 -10.37 -18.80
N ASN A 95 5.38 -9.82 -17.61
CA ASN A 95 4.33 -8.83 -17.38
C ASN A 95 4.77 -7.73 -16.42
N PHE A 96 4.69 -6.48 -16.88
CA PHE A 96 4.84 -5.27 -16.04
C PHE A 96 3.50 -4.55 -16.01
N ILE A 97 2.79 -4.63 -14.89
CA ILE A 97 1.43 -4.08 -14.77
C ILE A 97 1.49 -2.78 -13.96
N PRO A 98 1.27 -1.61 -14.58
CA PRO A 98 1.24 -0.38 -13.82
C PRO A 98 0.02 -0.31 -12.89
N ARG A 99 0.26 0.12 -11.65
CA ARG A 99 -0.72 0.32 -10.57
C ARG A 99 -0.49 1.70 -9.94
N LEU A 100 -1.22 2.70 -10.40
CA LEU A 100 -1.20 4.02 -9.75
C LEU A 100 -1.86 3.91 -8.37
N LEU A 101 -1.29 4.60 -7.39
CA LEU A 101 -1.88 4.71 -6.06
C LEU A 101 -2.67 6.01 -6.01
N TYR A 102 -3.97 5.89 -5.81
CA TYR A 102 -4.86 7.00 -5.54
C TYR A 102 -5.32 6.93 -4.09
N VAL A 103 -5.62 8.09 -3.50
CA VAL A 103 -6.15 8.22 -2.15
C VAL A 103 -7.23 9.31 -2.15
N LEU A 104 -8.20 9.19 -1.25
CA LEU A 104 -9.10 10.28 -0.88
C LEU A 104 -8.45 11.13 0.23
N PRO A 105 -8.89 12.39 0.40
CA PRO A 105 -8.50 13.19 1.57
C PRO A 105 -8.88 12.48 2.87
N ASP A 106 -8.00 12.52 3.86
CA ASP A 106 -8.14 11.81 5.14
C ASP A 106 -9.22 12.41 6.06
N ASP A 107 -9.65 13.63 5.79
CA ASP A 107 -10.72 14.34 6.49
C ASP A 107 -12.04 14.41 5.69
N HIS A 108 -12.10 13.75 4.52
CA HIS A 108 -13.28 13.82 3.66
C HIS A 108 -14.50 13.18 4.32
N GLN A 109 -15.61 13.91 4.29
CA GLN A 109 -16.93 13.48 4.75
C GLN A 109 -17.99 14.01 3.80
N TRP A 110 -19.19 13.44 3.88
CA TRP A 110 -20.35 13.91 3.14
C TRP A 110 -21.58 14.05 4.03
N GLU A 111 -22.53 14.85 3.56
CA GLU A 111 -23.85 14.96 4.17
C GLU A 111 -24.67 13.69 3.87
N THR A 112 -25.21 13.06 4.90
CA THR A 112 -26.06 11.87 4.76
C THR A 112 -27.22 12.10 3.79
N LYS A 113 -27.41 11.18 2.84
CA LYS A 113 -28.53 11.21 1.90
C LYS A 113 -29.48 10.02 2.13
N PRO A 114 -30.81 10.22 2.05
CA PRO A 114 -31.75 9.11 2.18
C PRO A 114 -31.54 8.04 1.09
N GLY A 115 -31.38 6.79 1.50
CA GLY A 115 -31.39 5.63 0.60
C GLY A 115 -30.08 5.37 -0.15
N VAL A 116 -29.02 6.12 0.11
CA VAL A 116 -27.69 5.92 -0.51
C VAL A 116 -26.58 6.21 0.49
N THR A 117 -25.53 5.41 0.46
CA THR A 117 -24.28 5.63 1.19
C THR A 117 -23.15 4.87 0.49
N LEU A 118 -21.91 5.03 0.95
CA LEU A 118 -20.70 4.40 0.40
C LEU A 118 -20.01 3.57 1.48
N LEU A 119 -19.24 2.56 1.08
CA LEU A 119 -18.39 1.74 1.96
C LEU A 119 -17.10 1.32 1.23
N GLY A 120 -16.09 0.88 1.99
CA GLY A 120 -14.81 0.43 1.45
C GLY A 120 -14.09 1.51 0.64
N ASP A 121 -13.37 1.13 -0.41
CA ASP A 121 -12.61 2.08 -1.24
C ASP A 121 -13.48 3.21 -1.84
N ALA A 122 -14.77 2.97 -2.08
CA ALA A 122 -15.66 4.03 -2.55
C ALA A 122 -15.87 5.13 -1.49
N ALA A 123 -15.75 4.78 -0.20
CA ALA A 123 -15.88 5.69 0.93
C ALA A 123 -14.55 6.29 1.38
N HIS A 124 -13.48 5.49 1.40
CA HIS A 124 -12.23 5.84 2.09
C HIS A 124 -10.99 5.22 1.45
N LEU A 125 -10.90 5.21 0.11
CA LEU A 125 -9.69 4.77 -0.59
C LEU A 125 -8.43 5.43 0.01
N MET A 126 -7.49 4.61 0.46
CA MET A 126 -6.26 5.02 1.13
C MET A 126 -5.06 4.22 0.64
N SER A 127 -3.85 4.65 1.02
CA SER A 127 -2.63 3.95 0.65
C SER A 127 -2.62 2.53 1.25
N PRO A 128 -2.01 1.53 0.59
CA PRO A 128 -1.98 0.16 1.11
C PRO A 128 -0.95 -0.03 2.24
N PHE A 129 -0.23 1.01 2.67
CA PHE A 129 0.93 0.87 3.56
C PHE A 129 0.59 0.67 5.04
N ALA A 130 -0.67 0.83 5.45
CA ALA A 130 -1.16 0.30 6.74
C ALA A 130 -1.74 -1.13 6.63
N GLY A 131 -2.11 -1.58 5.42
CA GLY A 131 -2.59 -2.93 5.17
C GLY A 131 -4.05 -3.22 5.55
N GLU A 132 -4.84 -2.20 5.91
CA GLU A 132 -6.16 -2.41 6.51
C GLU A 132 -7.37 -2.22 5.57
N GLY A 133 -7.19 -1.73 4.35
CA GLY A 133 -8.31 -1.32 3.48
C GLY A 133 -9.44 -2.35 3.33
N VAL A 134 -9.11 -3.62 3.04
CA VAL A 134 -10.12 -4.68 2.89
C VAL A 134 -10.82 -5.02 4.22
N ASN A 135 -10.09 -4.97 5.35
CA ASN A 135 -10.66 -5.21 6.67
C ASN A 135 -11.68 -4.12 7.02
N LEU A 136 -11.34 -2.87 6.72
CA LEU A 136 -12.25 -1.74 6.90
C LEU A 136 -13.49 -1.86 6.02
N ALA A 137 -13.34 -2.24 4.75
CA ALA A 137 -14.47 -2.46 3.85
C ALA A 137 -15.43 -3.57 4.36
N MET A 138 -14.88 -4.66 4.91
CA MET A 138 -15.69 -5.73 5.49
C MET A 138 -16.39 -5.31 6.79
N LEU A 139 -15.71 -4.51 7.62
CA LEU A 139 -16.29 -3.94 8.83
C LEU A 139 -17.43 -2.97 8.48
N ASP A 140 -17.23 -2.10 7.50
CA ASP A 140 -18.26 -1.19 7.01
C ASP A 140 -19.51 -1.94 6.55
N ALA A 141 -19.33 -2.99 5.72
CA ALA A 141 -20.44 -3.80 5.23
C ALA A 141 -21.23 -4.43 6.37
N THR A 142 -20.54 -4.88 7.43
CA THR A 142 -21.16 -5.46 8.61
C THR A 142 -21.92 -4.42 9.42
N GLU A 143 -21.31 -3.28 9.70
CA GLU A 143 -21.92 -2.19 10.48
C GLU A 143 -23.14 -1.60 9.75
N LEU A 144 -23.04 -1.38 8.45
CA LEU A 144 -24.13 -0.88 7.63
C LEU A 144 -25.30 -1.88 7.59
N ALA A 145 -25.02 -3.17 7.40
CA ALA A 145 -26.05 -4.20 7.41
C ALA A 145 -26.78 -4.28 8.77
N LEU A 146 -26.04 -4.23 9.87
CA LEU A 146 -26.62 -4.21 11.22
C LEU A 146 -27.46 -2.96 11.46
N ALA A 147 -26.99 -1.78 11.04
CA ALA A 147 -27.73 -0.53 11.19
C ALA A 147 -29.06 -0.56 10.42
N ILE A 148 -29.04 -1.03 9.16
CA ILE A 148 -30.24 -1.11 8.31
C ILE A 148 -31.25 -2.13 8.86
N THR A 149 -30.80 -3.28 9.34
CA THR A 149 -31.70 -4.34 9.84
C THR A 149 -32.23 -4.05 11.25
N GLY A 150 -31.49 -3.30 12.06
CA GLY A 150 -31.87 -2.96 13.44
C GLY A 150 -32.79 -1.74 13.59
N SER A 151 -33.03 -0.96 12.53
CA SER A 151 -33.77 0.30 12.59
C SER A 151 -34.95 0.34 11.62
N GLY A 152 -36.08 0.91 12.08
CA GLY A 152 -37.19 1.28 11.20
C GLY A 152 -36.94 2.57 10.41
N GLU A 153 -35.96 3.38 10.83
CA GLU A 153 -35.59 4.66 10.21
C GLU A 153 -34.27 4.53 9.45
N ARG A 154 -34.35 4.21 8.16
CA ARG A 154 -33.17 3.92 7.32
C ARG A 154 -32.19 5.08 7.21
N THR A 155 -32.66 6.31 7.05
CA THR A 155 -31.78 7.48 6.93
C THR A 155 -30.98 7.70 8.22
N LYS A 156 -31.62 7.52 9.37
CA LYS A 156 -30.95 7.62 10.67
C LYS A 156 -29.90 6.51 10.86
N ALA A 157 -30.24 5.28 10.46
CA ALA A 157 -29.30 4.17 10.49
C ALA A 157 -28.07 4.39 9.60
N ILE A 158 -28.27 4.92 8.39
CA ILE A 158 -27.17 5.30 7.50
C ILE A 158 -26.30 6.37 8.15
N HIS A 159 -26.91 7.42 8.71
CA HIS A 159 -26.17 8.48 9.39
C HIS A 159 -25.28 7.93 10.52
N GLU A 160 -25.82 7.08 11.39
CA GLU A 160 -25.08 6.48 12.50
C GLU A 160 -23.93 5.58 12.02
N TYR A 161 -24.11 4.85 10.92
CA TYR A 161 -23.05 4.11 10.25
C TYR A 161 -21.95 5.05 9.74
N GLU A 162 -22.33 6.10 8.99
CA GLU A 162 -21.40 7.05 8.38
C GLU A 162 -20.51 7.72 9.44
N GLN A 163 -21.08 8.14 10.58
CA GLN A 163 -20.29 8.77 11.65
C GLN A 163 -19.20 7.84 12.21
N LYS A 164 -19.51 6.55 12.40
CA LYS A 164 -18.52 5.56 12.88
C LYS A 164 -17.46 5.29 11.81
N MET A 165 -17.89 5.12 10.58
CA MET A 165 -17.01 4.86 9.44
C MET A 165 -16.07 6.04 9.21
N PHE A 166 -16.53 7.29 9.19
CA PHE A 166 -15.69 8.48 9.00
C PHE A 166 -14.60 8.59 10.05
N SER A 167 -14.97 8.44 11.34
CA SER A 167 -14.02 8.52 12.45
C SER A 167 -12.90 7.49 12.28
N ARG A 168 -13.27 6.23 12.00
CA ARG A 168 -12.31 5.14 11.81
C ARG A 168 -11.46 5.32 10.55
N ALA A 169 -12.10 5.62 9.43
CA ALA A 169 -11.43 5.79 8.13
C ALA A 169 -10.36 6.88 8.18
N SER A 170 -10.65 7.99 8.84
CA SER A 170 -9.74 9.13 8.98
C SER A 170 -8.45 8.77 9.73
N GLU A 171 -8.56 7.94 10.77
CA GLU A 171 -7.41 7.44 11.54
C GLU A 171 -6.49 6.56 10.66
N PHE A 172 -7.06 5.54 10.02
CA PHE A 172 -6.30 4.63 9.16
C PHE A 172 -5.76 5.29 7.89
N ALA A 173 -6.45 6.30 7.36
CA ALA A 173 -5.97 7.08 6.21
C ALA A 173 -4.70 7.86 6.57
N ARG A 174 -4.67 8.52 7.74
CA ARG A 174 -3.47 9.21 8.25
C ARG A 174 -2.31 8.25 8.50
N GLU A 175 -2.59 7.13 9.15
CA GLU A 175 -1.58 6.10 9.38
C GLU A 175 -1.00 5.58 8.05
N SER A 176 -1.87 5.28 7.09
CA SER A 176 -1.48 4.82 5.75
C SER A 176 -0.64 5.85 5.00
N ALA A 177 -0.96 7.14 5.11
CA ALA A 177 -0.19 8.22 4.50
C ALA A 177 1.19 8.34 5.15
N SER A 178 1.26 8.35 6.49
CA SER A 178 2.52 8.37 7.25
C SER A 178 3.42 7.18 6.91
N ASN A 179 2.85 5.97 6.84
CA ASN A 179 3.60 4.77 6.48
C ASN A 179 4.10 4.80 5.04
N LEU A 180 3.34 5.35 4.08
CA LEU A 180 3.82 5.55 2.72
C LEU A 180 5.05 6.49 2.70
N ASP A 181 4.97 7.61 3.44
CA ASP A 181 6.07 8.56 3.54
C ASP A 181 7.29 7.98 4.24
N LEU A 182 7.10 7.07 5.20
CA LEU A 182 8.18 6.34 5.84
C LEU A 182 8.86 5.34 4.87
N PHE A 183 8.07 4.50 4.19
CA PHE A 183 8.56 3.41 3.35
C PHE A 183 9.23 3.91 2.07
N ILE A 184 8.68 4.97 1.48
CA ILE A 184 9.14 5.55 0.21
C ILE A 184 9.55 7.00 0.48
N SER A 185 10.65 7.17 1.20
CA SER A 185 11.22 8.47 1.62
C SER A 185 12.55 8.78 0.94
N GLU A 186 12.95 10.04 0.91
CA GLU A 186 14.32 10.42 0.53
C GLU A 186 15.36 9.82 1.48
N GLY A 187 16.51 9.40 0.92
CA GLY A 187 17.61 8.85 1.70
C GLY A 187 17.30 7.49 2.36
N ASN A 188 17.37 7.43 3.70
CA ASN A 188 17.49 6.18 4.47
C ASN A 188 16.13 5.49 4.80
N SER A 189 15.30 5.20 3.81
CA SER A 189 13.99 4.58 4.04
C SER A 189 14.08 3.21 4.73
N ALA A 190 15.05 2.38 4.38
CA ALA A 190 15.25 1.09 5.06
C ALA A 190 15.53 1.26 6.57
N GLY A 191 16.34 2.25 6.95
CA GLY A 191 16.60 2.56 8.36
C GLY A 191 15.36 3.07 9.09
N ASN A 192 14.57 3.93 8.44
CA ASN A 192 13.31 4.46 8.98
C ASN A 192 12.32 3.32 9.29
N VAL A 193 12.11 2.42 8.33
CA VAL A 193 11.24 1.24 8.50
C VAL A 193 11.78 0.27 9.55
N ALA A 194 13.10 0.04 9.59
CA ALA A 194 13.71 -0.79 10.61
C ALA A 194 13.50 -0.21 12.03
N ASN A 195 13.52 1.11 12.18
CA ASN A 195 13.25 1.77 13.46
C ASN A 195 11.78 1.65 13.87
N LEU A 196 10.84 1.81 12.93
CA LEU A 196 9.42 1.56 13.18
C LEU A 196 9.20 0.16 13.77
N PHE A 197 9.75 -0.88 13.13
CA PHE A 197 9.61 -2.25 13.65
C PHE A 197 10.23 -2.42 15.04
N LYS A 198 11.39 -1.80 15.32
CA LYS A 198 11.97 -1.83 16.67
C LYS A 198 11.05 -1.20 17.70
N MET A 199 10.42 -0.07 17.38
CA MET A 199 9.46 0.61 18.28
C MET A 199 8.22 -0.25 18.54
N MET A 200 7.65 -0.87 17.50
CA MET A 200 6.51 -1.78 17.65
C MET A 200 6.85 -2.99 18.54
N MET A 201 8.02 -3.59 18.33
CA MET A 201 8.47 -4.75 19.12
C MET A 201 8.85 -4.39 20.57
N ALA A 202 9.16 -3.12 20.83
CA ALA A 202 9.48 -2.60 22.17
C ALA A 202 8.23 -2.18 22.98
N GLY A 203 7.03 -2.23 22.40
CA GLY A 203 5.78 -1.87 23.10
C GLY A 203 5.20 -0.48 22.78
N GLY A 204 5.63 0.16 21.68
CA GLY A 204 5.02 1.38 21.14
C GLY A 204 5.85 2.66 21.31
N PRO A 205 5.50 3.76 20.60
CA PRO A 205 6.16 5.06 20.75
C PRO A 205 5.93 5.60 22.18
N PRO A 206 6.81 6.48 22.71
CA PRO A 206 6.44 7.28 23.88
C PRO A 206 5.20 8.11 23.51
N ASP A 207 4.22 8.16 24.41
CA ASP A 207 3.04 9.02 24.28
C ASP A 207 3.47 10.42 23.81
N ASP A 208 2.77 10.96 22.81
CA ASP A 208 2.82 12.38 22.44
C ASP A 208 2.32 13.21 23.64
N ALA A 209 3.22 13.42 24.59
CA ALA A 209 3.05 14.29 25.73
C ALA A 209 4.38 15.00 25.96
N THR A 210 4.74 15.89 25.04
CA THR A 210 5.46 17.17 25.29
C THR A 210 5.75 17.91 23.98
N ALA A 211 4.71 18.25 23.23
CA ALA A 211 4.75 19.39 22.31
C ALA A 211 3.75 20.46 22.80
N SER A 212 4.00 20.99 24.00
CA SER A 212 3.41 22.26 24.45
C SER A 212 4.12 22.74 25.71
N ALA A 213 4.50 24.02 25.68
CA ALA A 213 5.07 24.85 26.76
C ALA A 213 6.59 24.66 26.94
N VAL A 214 7.47 25.66 26.82
CA VAL A 214 7.38 27.12 27.06
C VAL A 214 8.55 27.82 26.33
N GLU A 215 8.27 29.01 25.79
CA GLU A 215 9.15 30.15 25.37
C GLU A 215 10.54 29.90 24.76
#